data_AF-A0A418KKD8-F1
#
_entry.id   AF-A0A418KKD8-F1
#
_cell.length_a   1.000
_cell.length_b   1.000
_cell.length_c   1.000
_cell.angle_alpha   90.00
_cell.angle_beta   90.00
_cell.angle_gamma   90.00
#
_symmetry.space_group_name_H-M   'P 1'
#
loop_
_entity.id
_entity.type
_entity.pdbx_description
1 polymer ?
#
loop_
_entity_poly.entity_id
_entity_poly.type
_entity_poly.pdbx_seq_one_letter_code
_entity_poly.pdbx_strand_id
1 'polypeptide(L)'
;MVTSGIGLLAYPWEFALDPAAATTIAAAGVPAVAVAGAYHAVRALRARGAGPGIVDQPHAAAYWPVDPARYPARLVPATPAASATASAVTAFGQARAAGLRAGVWLSVLHSTRLASAAPDLALVSCFGDVHRHALCPAHDEVRGYAAALVGEAIDRLAPDWVELEAVGYHGYRHASLHDKAGVAVDDDTAFLLSLCFCPACRRRFAERGGDPDRLALLVGAEVRRRLATGAPGDWPGPAAEEL
;
A
#
# COMPACT_ATOMS: atom_id res chain seq x y z
N MET A 1 5.19 -24.77 -5.34
CA MET A 1 4.60 -25.03 -6.66
C MET A 1 4.51 -23.68 -7.35
N VAL A 2 5.36 -23.40 -8.34
CA VAL A 2 5.33 -22.12 -9.06
C VAL A 2 4.18 -22.20 -10.05
N THR A 3 3.22 -21.29 -9.93
CA THR A 3 2.01 -21.33 -10.74
C THR A 3 2.28 -20.56 -12.03
N SER A 4 2.59 -21.27 -13.09
CA SER A 4 2.65 -20.70 -14.44
C SER A 4 1.22 -20.41 -14.91
N GLY A 5 0.88 -19.13 -15.15
CA GLY A 5 -0.43 -18.71 -15.64
C GLY A 5 -0.62 -17.18 -15.54
N ILE A 6 -1.62 -16.65 -16.24
CA ILE A 6 -2.03 -15.24 -16.14
C ILE A 6 -2.93 -15.10 -14.91
N GLY A 7 -2.65 -14.15 -14.03
CA GLY A 7 -3.51 -13.79 -12.91
C GLY A 7 -4.05 -12.37 -13.09
N LEU A 8 -5.28 -12.11 -12.65
CA LEU A 8 -5.85 -10.77 -12.65
C LEU A 8 -5.91 -10.22 -11.23
N LEU A 9 -5.51 -8.96 -11.05
CA LEU A 9 -5.75 -8.21 -9.82
C LEU A 9 -7.13 -7.58 -9.88
N ALA A 10 -7.95 -7.81 -8.85
CA ALA A 10 -9.31 -7.29 -8.80
C ALA A 10 -9.63 -6.69 -7.44
N TYR A 11 -10.34 -5.58 -7.47
CA TYR A 11 -10.99 -5.07 -6.28
C TYR A 11 -12.20 -5.92 -5.88
N PRO A 12 -12.45 -6.11 -4.58
CA PRO A 12 -13.47 -7.04 -4.11
C PRO A 12 -14.89 -6.57 -4.39
N TRP A 13 -15.11 -5.26 -4.49
CA TRP A 13 -16.43 -4.71 -4.82
C TRP A 13 -16.88 -5.05 -6.24
N GLU A 14 -15.99 -5.41 -7.16
CA GLU A 14 -16.41 -5.86 -8.49
C GLU A 14 -17.28 -7.11 -8.41
N PHE A 15 -16.95 -8.04 -7.52
CA PHE A 15 -17.71 -9.26 -7.28
C PHE A 15 -19.02 -9.00 -6.52
N ALA A 16 -19.03 -7.99 -5.65
CA ALA A 16 -20.24 -7.59 -4.93
C ALA A 16 -21.25 -6.86 -5.83
N LEU A 17 -20.77 -6.06 -6.79
CA LEU A 17 -21.59 -5.26 -7.70
C LEU A 17 -21.96 -6.00 -9.00
N ASP A 18 -21.13 -6.93 -9.46
CA ASP A 18 -21.35 -7.76 -10.64
C ASP A 18 -21.18 -9.25 -10.27
N PRO A 19 -22.26 -9.96 -9.92
CA PRO A 19 -22.20 -11.37 -9.55
C PRO A 19 -21.67 -12.29 -10.67
N ALA A 20 -21.71 -11.85 -11.93
CA ALA A 20 -21.14 -12.60 -13.04
C ALA A 20 -19.62 -12.41 -13.16
N ALA A 21 -19.00 -11.55 -12.32
CA ALA A 21 -17.62 -11.15 -12.47
C ALA A 21 -16.65 -12.33 -12.53
N ALA A 22 -16.77 -13.28 -11.59
CA ALA A 22 -15.94 -14.48 -11.53
C ALA A 22 -16.12 -15.39 -12.76
N THR A 23 -17.36 -15.62 -13.18
CA THR A 23 -17.65 -16.42 -14.38
C THR A 23 -17.12 -15.77 -15.65
N THR A 24 -17.20 -14.45 -15.77
CA THR A 24 -16.61 -13.71 -16.89
C THR A 24 -15.08 -13.85 -16.92
N ILE A 25 -14.43 -13.75 -15.77
CA ILE A 25 -12.97 -13.92 -15.65
C ILE A 25 -12.57 -15.34 -16.09
N ALA A 26 -13.27 -16.36 -15.59
CA ALA A 26 -13.02 -17.75 -15.98
C ALA A 26 -13.26 -17.99 -17.48
N ALA A 27 -14.35 -17.44 -18.05
CA ALA A 27 -14.66 -17.57 -19.47
C ALA A 27 -13.65 -16.88 -20.39
N ALA A 28 -12.92 -15.87 -19.88
CA ALA A 28 -11.82 -15.22 -20.58
C ALA A 28 -10.51 -16.04 -20.56
N GLY A 29 -10.51 -17.24 -19.97
CA GLY A 29 -9.33 -18.12 -19.91
C GLY A 29 -8.33 -17.74 -18.82
N VAL A 30 -8.70 -16.85 -17.88
CA VAL A 30 -7.86 -16.49 -16.74
C VAL A 30 -8.05 -17.53 -15.63
N PRO A 31 -7.02 -18.28 -15.21
CA PRO A 31 -7.14 -19.36 -14.21
C PRO A 31 -7.20 -18.89 -12.75
N ALA A 32 -6.84 -17.63 -12.47
CA ALA A 32 -6.61 -17.16 -11.11
C ALA A 32 -6.89 -15.66 -10.95
N VAL A 33 -7.37 -15.28 -9.76
CA VAL A 33 -7.58 -13.88 -9.37
C VAL A 33 -6.92 -13.58 -8.03
N ALA A 34 -6.20 -12.47 -7.95
CA ALA A 34 -5.75 -11.87 -6.70
C ALA A 34 -6.71 -10.76 -6.29
N VAL A 35 -7.47 -11.00 -5.23
CA VAL A 35 -8.49 -10.06 -4.74
C VAL A 35 -7.86 -9.13 -3.71
N ALA A 36 -8.04 -7.82 -3.89
CA ALA A 36 -7.60 -6.83 -2.91
C ALA A 36 -8.33 -7.06 -1.57
N GLY A 37 -7.57 -7.44 -0.55
CA GLY A 37 -8.07 -7.75 0.78
C GLY A 37 -8.04 -6.54 1.70
N ALA A 38 -6.88 -5.91 1.83
CA ALA A 38 -6.71 -4.62 2.46
C ALA A 38 -5.89 -3.74 1.54
N TYR A 39 -6.39 -2.55 1.22
CA TYR A 39 -5.82 -1.76 0.14
C TYR A 39 -5.93 -0.26 0.41
N HIS A 40 -5.08 0.53 -0.24
CA HIS A 40 -5.03 1.98 -0.07
C HIS A 40 -6.22 2.70 -0.74
N ALA A 41 -6.33 4.01 -0.50
CA ALA A 41 -7.37 4.84 -1.10
C ALA A 41 -7.29 4.79 -2.64
N VAL A 42 -8.44 4.78 -3.31
CA VAL A 42 -8.51 4.70 -4.76
C VAL A 42 -9.83 5.27 -5.27
N ARG A 43 -9.76 5.93 -6.43
CA ARG A 43 -10.92 6.22 -7.28
C ARG A 43 -10.85 5.31 -8.50
N ALA A 44 -11.59 4.21 -8.47
CA ALA A 44 -11.52 3.16 -9.48
C ALA A 44 -12.63 3.32 -10.51
N LEU A 45 -12.25 3.33 -11.80
CA LEU A 45 -13.20 3.21 -12.91
C LEU A 45 -13.62 1.75 -13.07
N ARG A 46 -14.92 1.53 -13.18
CA ARG A 46 -15.53 0.23 -13.49
C ARG A 46 -15.90 0.21 -14.97
N ALA A 47 -15.20 -0.61 -15.74
CA ALA A 47 -15.43 -0.73 -17.18
C ALA A 47 -16.67 -1.56 -17.55
N ARG A 48 -17.30 -2.24 -16.59
CA ARG A 48 -18.42 -3.17 -16.82
C ARG A 48 -19.32 -3.34 -15.60
N GLY A 49 -20.40 -4.09 -15.80
CA GLY A 49 -21.36 -4.48 -14.76
C GLY A 49 -22.46 -3.45 -14.54
N ALA A 50 -23.51 -3.87 -13.84
CA ALA A 50 -24.52 -2.94 -13.33
C ALA A 50 -23.95 -2.14 -12.14
N GLY A 51 -24.57 -1.00 -11.82
CA GLY A 51 -24.19 -0.16 -10.68
C GLY A 51 -23.29 1.03 -11.04
N PRO A 52 -22.56 1.60 -10.07
CA PRO A 52 -21.78 2.81 -10.29
C PRO A 52 -20.60 2.53 -11.23
N GLY A 53 -20.36 3.43 -12.18
CA GLY A 53 -19.19 3.37 -13.07
C GLY A 53 -17.88 3.81 -12.40
N ILE A 54 -17.95 4.47 -11.24
CA ILE A 54 -16.77 4.85 -10.45
C ILE A 54 -17.03 4.44 -9.00
N VAL A 55 -16.06 3.77 -8.39
CA VAL A 55 -16.04 3.49 -6.95
C VAL A 55 -14.96 4.36 -6.32
N ASP A 56 -15.35 5.12 -5.31
CA ASP A 56 -14.45 5.96 -4.53
C ASP A 56 -14.27 5.34 -3.13
N GLN A 57 -13.04 4.91 -2.85
CA GLN A 57 -12.59 4.50 -1.53
C GLN A 57 -11.62 5.56 -1.01
N PRO A 58 -12.04 6.44 -0.08
CA PRO A 58 -11.26 7.63 0.27
C PRO A 58 -10.07 7.35 1.20
N HIS A 59 -9.94 6.13 1.71
CA HIS A 59 -8.94 5.76 2.70
C HIS A 59 -8.60 4.28 2.62
N ALA A 60 -7.41 3.92 3.10
CA ALA A 60 -7.02 2.51 3.17
C ALA A 60 -7.97 1.72 4.07
N ALA A 61 -8.45 0.57 3.61
CA ALA A 61 -9.43 -0.24 4.33
C ALA A 61 -9.25 -1.74 4.08
N ALA A 62 -9.73 -2.56 5.01
CA ALA A 62 -9.81 -4.02 4.87
C ALA A 62 -11.25 -4.44 4.54
N TYR A 63 -11.40 -5.29 3.53
CA TYR A 63 -12.68 -5.69 2.93
C TYR A 63 -13.23 -7.00 3.53
N TRP A 64 -12.96 -7.19 4.83
CA TRP A 64 -13.58 -8.20 5.69
C TRP A 64 -14.03 -7.56 7.02
N PRO A 65 -14.89 -8.22 7.81
CA PRO A 65 -15.21 -7.79 9.17
C PRO A 65 -13.96 -7.87 10.07
N VAL A 66 -13.22 -6.76 10.17
CA VAL A 66 -12.01 -6.61 10.99
C VAL A 66 -12.32 -6.93 12.45
N ASP A 67 -11.49 -7.76 13.08
CA ASP A 67 -11.46 -7.96 14.52
C ASP A 67 -10.38 -7.04 15.16
N PRO A 68 -10.77 -5.92 15.81
CA PRO A 68 -9.83 -4.98 16.37
C PRO A 68 -8.92 -5.58 17.45
N ALA A 69 -9.35 -6.65 18.12
CA ALA A 69 -8.59 -7.28 19.20
C ALA A 69 -7.31 -7.98 18.70
N ARG A 70 -7.19 -8.24 17.39
CA ARG A 70 -6.01 -8.87 16.79
C ARG A 70 -4.85 -7.90 16.57
N TYR A 71 -5.13 -6.60 16.63
CA TYR A 71 -4.19 -5.56 16.21
C TYR A 71 -3.62 -4.80 17.41
N PRO A 72 -2.42 -4.20 17.27
CA PRO A 72 -1.96 -3.19 18.21
C PRO A 72 -2.99 -2.05 18.32
N ALA A 73 -3.24 -1.56 19.53
CA ALA A 73 -4.33 -0.62 19.81
C ALA A 73 -4.34 0.62 18.92
N ARG A 74 -3.16 1.07 18.46
CA ARG A 74 -2.98 2.27 17.63
C ARG A 74 -3.06 1.98 16.13
N LEU A 75 -2.95 0.72 15.73
CA LEU A 75 -2.82 0.30 14.33
C LEU A 75 -3.94 -0.68 13.96
N VAL A 76 -5.18 -0.20 13.89
CA VAL A 76 -6.33 -0.99 13.44
C VAL A 76 -6.72 -0.58 12.01
N PRO A 77 -6.80 -1.50 11.03
CA PRO A 77 -7.28 -1.20 9.69
C PRO A 77 -8.66 -0.56 9.74
N ALA A 78 -8.92 0.40 8.85
CA ALA A 78 -10.28 0.91 8.72
C ALA A 78 -11.17 -0.10 7.99
N THR A 79 -12.48 0.07 8.19
CA THR A 79 -13.52 -0.65 7.45
C THR A 79 -14.02 0.23 6.31
N PRO A 80 -14.29 -0.30 5.10
CA PRO A 80 -14.90 0.46 4.02
C PRO A 80 -16.38 0.78 4.36
N ALA A 81 -17.12 1.34 3.40
CA ALA A 81 -18.57 1.44 3.52
C ALA A 81 -19.20 0.06 3.83
N ALA A 82 -20.32 0.05 4.56
CA ALA A 82 -20.98 -1.18 5.02
C ALA A 82 -21.24 -2.18 3.88
N SER A 83 -21.64 -1.68 2.70
CA SER A 83 -21.88 -2.48 1.49
C SER A 83 -20.64 -3.22 0.97
N ALA A 84 -19.44 -2.74 1.27
CA ALA A 84 -18.17 -3.32 0.83
C ALA A 84 -17.44 -4.09 1.95
N THR A 85 -17.94 -4.07 3.19
CA THR A 85 -17.24 -4.63 4.37
C THR A 85 -16.93 -6.11 4.25
N ALA A 86 -17.81 -6.91 3.62
CA ALA A 86 -17.58 -8.34 3.40
C ALA A 86 -17.24 -8.69 1.94
N SER A 87 -16.92 -7.68 1.12
CA SER A 87 -16.79 -7.88 -0.33
C SER A 87 -15.64 -8.82 -0.70
N ALA A 88 -14.54 -8.88 0.07
CA ALA A 88 -13.48 -9.85 -0.20
C ALA A 88 -13.94 -11.29 0.07
N VAL A 89 -14.70 -11.52 1.15
CA VAL A 89 -15.29 -12.84 1.44
C VAL A 89 -16.21 -13.29 0.30
N THR A 90 -17.07 -12.39 -0.18
CA THR A 90 -17.94 -12.64 -1.34
C THR A 90 -17.13 -12.96 -2.59
N ALA A 91 -16.10 -12.17 -2.89
CA ALA A 91 -15.23 -12.36 -4.06
C ALA A 91 -14.53 -13.73 -4.04
N PHE A 92 -13.98 -14.15 -2.91
CA PHE A 92 -13.37 -15.47 -2.74
C PHE A 92 -14.38 -16.60 -2.95
N GLY A 93 -15.59 -16.47 -2.41
CA GLY A 93 -16.67 -17.45 -2.63
C GLY A 93 -17.03 -17.58 -4.10
N GLN A 94 -17.23 -16.46 -4.81
CA GLN A 94 -17.55 -16.44 -6.23
C GLN A 94 -16.41 -16.98 -7.10
N ALA A 95 -15.16 -16.62 -6.81
CA ALA A 95 -13.98 -17.11 -7.53
C ALA A 95 -13.89 -18.64 -7.46
N ARG A 96 -14.02 -19.21 -6.25
CA ARG A 96 -14.01 -20.67 -6.06
C ARG A 96 -15.17 -21.36 -6.77
N ALA A 97 -16.37 -20.79 -6.70
CA ALA A 97 -17.54 -21.34 -7.38
C ALA A 97 -17.37 -21.35 -8.92
N ALA A 98 -16.61 -20.39 -9.46
CA ALA A 98 -16.25 -20.33 -10.88
C ALA A 98 -15.01 -21.20 -11.24
N GLY A 99 -14.45 -21.95 -10.29
CA GLY A 99 -13.26 -22.79 -10.51
C GLY A 99 -11.95 -22.02 -10.60
N LEU A 100 -11.93 -20.74 -10.20
CA LEU A 100 -10.72 -19.92 -10.16
C LEU A 100 -9.93 -20.19 -8.89
N ARG A 101 -8.60 -20.17 -9.00
CA ARG A 101 -7.72 -20.01 -7.84
C ARG A 101 -7.80 -18.58 -7.33
N ALA A 102 -7.79 -18.40 -6.01
CA ALA A 102 -8.00 -17.10 -5.38
C ALA A 102 -6.86 -16.76 -4.40
N GLY A 103 -6.13 -15.70 -4.71
CA GLY A 103 -5.12 -15.11 -3.84
C GLY A 103 -5.64 -13.84 -3.19
N VAL A 104 -5.04 -13.45 -2.07
CA VAL A 104 -5.32 -12.15 -1.44
C VAL A 104 -4.15 -11.20 -1.70
N TRP A 105 -4.47 -9.98 -2.12
CA TRP A 105 -3.52 -8.91 -2.32
C TRP A 105 -3.67 -7.83 -1.24
N LEU A 106 -2.58 -7.52 -0.56
CA LEU A 106 -2.57 -6.66 0.62
C LEU A 106 -1.57 -5.52 0.43
N SER A 107 -2.04 -4.27 0.50
CA SER A 107 -1.18 -3.10 0.67
C SER A 107 -0.97 -2.89 2.17
N VAL A 108 0.21 -3.29 2.66
CA VAL A 108 0.41 -3.54 4.10
C VAL A 108 0.75 -2.27 4.87
N LEU A 109 1.88 -1.62 4.58
CA LEU A 109 2.36 -0.46 5.37
C LEU A 109 2.01 0.89 4.74
N HIS A 110 1.29 0.89 3.62
CA HIS A 110 0.82 2.09 2.96
C HIS A 110 -0.57 2.47 3.50
N SER A 111 -0.62 3.39 4.46
CA SER A 111 -1.88 3.88 5.00
C SER A 111 -1.77 5.29 5.53
N THR A 112 -2.27 6.25 4.74
CA THR A 112 -2.32 7.66 5.12
C THR A 112 -3.05 7.89 6.44
N ARG A 113 -4.12 7.12 6.66
CA ARG A 113 -4.91 7.17 7.89
C ARG A 113 -4.09 6.74 9.11
N LEU A 114 -3.45 5.57 9.03
CA LEU A 114 -2.70 5.02 10.17
C LEU A 114 -1.47 5.87 10.50
N ALA A 115 -0.69 6.23 9.49
CA ALA A 115 0.49 7.07 9.69
C ALA A 115 0.13 8.51 10.11
N SER A 116 -1.07 9.01 9.78
CA SER A 116 -1.55 10.29 10.34
C SER A 116 -2.00 10.19 11.79
N ALA A 117 -2.60 9.06 12.20
CA ALA A 117 -3.03 8.80 13.58
C ALA A 117 -1.86 8.45 14.52
N ALA A 118 -0.80 7.84 13.99
CA ALA A 118 0.41 7.46 14.71
C ALA A 118 1.67 7.95 13.98
N PRO A 119 1.92 9.28 13.92
CA PRO A 119 3.02 9.85 13.14
C PRO A 119 4.42 9.46 13.66
N ASP A 120 4.54 9.08 14.92
CA ASP A 120 5.76 8.53 15.53
C ASP A 120 6.11 7.11 15.04
N LEU A 121 5.15 6.41 14.41
CA LEU A 121 5.35 5.10 13.77
C LEU A 121 5.52 5.21 12.25
N ALA A 122 5.41 6.41 11.69
CA ALA A 122 5.56 6.66 10.26
C ALA A 122 7.04 6.83 9.85
N LEU A 123 7.27 6.86 8.54
CA LEU A 123 8.57 7.22 8.01
C LEU A 123 8.86 8.71 8.24
N VAL A 124 10.12 9.04 8.51
CA VAL A 124 10.56 10.43 8.77
C VAL A 124 11.78 10.72 7.90
N SER A 125 11.73 11.78 7.09
CA SER A 125 12.83 12.16 6.18
C SER A 125 14.07 12.66 6.94
N CYS A 126 15.17 12.87 6.21
CA CYS A 126 16.37 13.52 6.75
C CYS A 126 16.14 14.96 7.27
N PHE A 127 15.04 15.61 6.87
CA PHE A 127 14.66 16.95 7.33
C PHE A 127 13.73 16.93 8.54
N GLY A 128 13.29 15.75 8.99
CA GLY A 128 12.34 15.60 10.08
C GLY A 128 10.87 15.59 9.63
N ASP A 129 10.60 15.60 8.32
CA ASP A 129 9.24 15.56 7.78
C ASP A 129 8.65 14.16 7.89
N VAL A 130 7.39 14.08 8.32
CA VAL A 130 6.65 12.81 8.40
C VAL A 130 6.05 12.48 7.03
N HIS A 131 6.45 11.34 6.47
CA HIS A 131 5.85 10.75 5.28
C HIS A 131 4.54 10.08 5.66
N ARG A 132 3.45 10.86 5.64
CA ARG A 132 2.14 10.44 6.16
C ARG A 132 1.52 9.28 5.42
N HIS A 133 2.00 8.90 4.23
CA HIS A 133 1.49 7.77 3.47
C HIS A 133 1.96 6.40 3.97
N ALA A 134 3.02 6.33 4.80
CA ALA A 134 3.67 5.07 5.09
C ALA A 134 4.13 4.89 6.54
N LEU A 135 3.86 3.69 7.06
CA LEU A 135 4.37 3.21 8.35
C LEU A 135 5.80 2.68 8.20
N CYS A 136 6.59 2.81 9.26
CA CYS A 136 7.99 2.39 9.28
C CYS A 136 8.16 0.94 9.78
N PRO A 137 8.66 -0.01 8.96
CA PRO A 137 8.85 -1.41 9.38
C PRO A 137 9.94 -1.60 10.45
N ALA A 138 10.68 -0.55 10.79
CA ALA A 138 11.64 -0.58 11.90
C ALA A 138 10.97 -0.77 13.26
N HIS A 139 9.72 -0.34 13.40
CA HIS A 139 8.97 -0.45 14.65
C HIS A 139 8.40 -1.84 14.83
N ASP A 140 8.56 -2.40 16.03
CA ASP A 140 8.03 -3.72 16.39
C ASP A 140 6.50 -3.73 16.34
N GLU A 141 5.86 -2.65 16.78
CA GLU A 141 4.41 -2.45 16.70
C GLU A 141 3.89 -2.50 15.25
N VAL A 142 4.62 -1.89 14.31
CA VAL A 142 4.27 -1.91 12.88
C VAL A 142 4.44 -3.30 12.28
N ARG A 143 5.47 -4.07 12.71
CA ARG A 143 5.61 -5.48 12.30
C ARG A 143 4.52 -6.37 12.89
N GLY A 144 4.09 -6.10 14.13
CA GLY A 144 2.95 -6.76 14.76
C GLY A 144 1.65 -6.49 13.99
N TYR A 145 1.42 -5.24 13.58
CA TYR A 145 0.31 -4.88 12.70
C TYR A 145 0.34 -5.64 11.37
N ALA A 146 1.50 -5.67 10.69
CA ALA A 146 1.65 -6.37 9.42
C ALA A 146 1.33 -7.87 9.55
N ALA A 147 1.86 -8.53 10.59
CA ALA A 147 1.59 -9.93 10.86
C ALA A 147 0.11 -10.19 11.17
N ALA A 148 -0.53 -9.33 11.97
CA ALA A 148 -1.95 -9.43 12.29
C ALA A 148 -2.84 -9.27 11.06
N LEU A 149 -2.53 -8.32 10.17
CA LEU A 149 -3.27 -8.09 8.94
C LEU A 149 -3.22 -9.31 8.01
N VAL A 150 -2.02 -9.86 7.81
CA VAL A 150 -1.81 -11.06 6.99
C VAL A 150 -2.49 -12.28 7.62
N GLY A 151 -2.35 -12.46 8.93
CA GLY A 151 -2.97 -13.56 9.67
C GLY A 151 -4.50 -13.52 9.59
N GLU A 152 -5.10 -12.34 9.76
CA GLU A 152 -6.55 -12.21 9.63
C GLU A 152 -7.02 -12.43 8.19
N ALA A 153 -6.30 -11.94 7.19
CA ALA A 153 -6.62 -12.24 5.79
C ALA A 153 -6.62 -13.76 5.51
N ILE A 154 -5.63 -14.48 6.02
CA ILE A 154 -5.53 -15.94 5.87
C ILE A 154 -6.73 -16.63 6.54
N ASP A 155 -7.05 -16.28 7.78
CA ASP A 155 -8.14 -16.93 8.53
C ASP A 155 -9.52 -16.64 7.92
N ARG A 156 -9.73 -15.43 7.41
CA ARG A 156 -11.02 -14.99 6.87
C ARG A 156 -11.26 -15.50 5.44
N LEU A 157 -10.20 -15.63 4.64
CA LEU A 157 -10.32 -15.86 3.19
C LEU A 157 -9.77 -17.23 2.75
N ALA A 158 -8.88 -17.85 3.52
CA ALA A 158 -8.17 -19.09 3.19
C ALA A 158 -7.56 -19.07 1.77
N PRO A 159 -6.69 -18.09 1.45
CA PRO A 159 -6.24 -17.89 0.07
C PRO A 159 -5.24 -18.95 -0.39
N ASP A 160 -5.22 -19.20 -1.70
CA ASP A 160 -4.24 -20.09 -2.35
C ASP A 160 -2.82 -19.49 -2.31
N TRP A 161 -2.71 -18.17 -2.28
CA TRP A 161 -1.46 -17.42 -2.07
C TRP A 161 -1.73 -16.02 -1.51
N VAL A 162 -0.69 -15.36 -0.99
CA VAL A 162 -0.75 -13.99 -0.48
C VAL A 162 0.22 -13.12 -1.27
N GLU A 163 -0.27 -12.01 -1.80
CA GLU A 163 0.54 -10.96 -2.44
C GLU A 163 0.69 -9.80 -1.47
N LEU A 164 1.93 -9.56 -1.03
CA LEU A 164 2.27 -8.47 -0.12
C LEU A 164 2.83 -7.31 -0.93
N GLU A 165 2.03 -6.26 -1.06
CA GLU A 165 2.47 -4.97 -1.52
C GLU A 165 2.87 -4.10 -0.33
N ALA A 166 3.76 -3.14 -0.56
CA ALA A 166 3.95 -2.06 0.39
C ALA A 166 4.45 -2.53 1.78
N VAL A 167 5.16 -3.65 1.87
CA VAL A 167 5.63 -4.27 3.13
C VAL A 167 6.98 -3.70 3.63
N GLY A 168 7.70 -2.97 2.77
CA GLY A 168 9.02 -2.41 3.05
C GLY A 168 8.99 -0.94 3.47
N TYR A 169 10.17 -0.33 3.48
CA TYR A 169 10.31 1.12 3.56
C TYR A 169 9.75 1.73 2.27
N HIS A 170 8.69 2.51 2.40
CA HIS A 170 8.24 3.37 1.31
C HIS A 170 9.17 4.56 1.15
N GLY A 171 9.24 5.09 -0.06
CA GLY A 171 10.10 6.21 -0.38
C GLY A 171 9.37 7.55 -0.38
N TYR A 172 10.15 8.57 -0.73
CA TYR A 172 9.67 9.90 -1.10
C TYR A 172 8.68 9.84 -2.28
N ARG A 173 8.97 8.99 -3.27
CA ARG A 173 8.11 8.78 -4.43
C ARG A 173 6.86 8.01 -3.99
N HIS A 174 5.76 8.73 -3.83
CA HIS A 174 4.46 8.17 -3.43
C HIS A 174 3.49 8.07 -4.61
N ALA A 175 3.73 8.84 -5.69
CA ALA A 175 2.85 8.92 -6.85
C ALA A 175 1.40 9.27 -6.45
N SER A 176 1.26 10.10 -5.42
CA SER A 176 -0.02 10.66 -5.02
C SER A 176 -0.55 11.57 -6.13
N LEU A 177 -1.87 11.65 -6.25
CA LEU A 177 -2.54 12.57 -7.17
C LEU A 177 -2.12 14.05 -6.96
N HIS A 178 -1.54 14.37 -5.80
CA HIS A 178 -1.16 15.72 -5.41
C HIS A 178 0.34 15.92 -5.15
N ASP A 179 1.20 14.98 -5.52
CA ASP A 179 2.64 15.15 -5.39
C ASP A 179 3.16 16.22 -6.37
N LYS A 180 3.85 17.24 -5.86
CA LYS A 180 4.48 18.31 -6.65
C LYS A 180 5.86 18.62 -6.10
N ALA A 181 6.90 18.48 -6.94
CA ALA A 181 8.28 18.82 -6.57
C ALA A 181 8.69 20.21 -7.06
N GLY A 182 8.20 20.67 -8.23
CA GLY A 182 8.57 21.96 -8.83
C GLY A 182 10.01 22.03 -9.36
N VAL A 183 10.81 20.99 -9.15
CA VAL A 183 12.16 20.80 -9.65
C VAL A 183 12.35 19.35 -10.07
N ALA A 184 13.36 19.08 -10.90
CA ALA A 184 13.72 17.73 -11.28
C ALA A 184 14.33 16.99 -10.07
N VAL A 185 13.85 15.76 -9.79
CA VAL A 185 14.34 14.91 -8.69
C VAL A 185 14.87 13.61 -9.28
N ASP A 186 16.19 13.52 -9.41
CA ASP A 186 16.87 12.31 -9.87
C ASP A 186 16.71 11.13 -8.88
N ASP A 187 17.05 9.93 -9.32
CA ASP A 187 16.83 8.71 -8.53
C ASP A 187 17.68 8.68 -7.26
N ASP A 188 18.89 9.23 -7.30
CA ASP A 188 19.75 9.37 -6.12
C ASP A 188 19.14 10.32 -5.08
N THR A 189 18.63 11.49 -5.50
CA THR A 189 17.97 12.44 -4.60
C THR A 189 16.70 11.83 -4.03
N ALA A 190 15.91 11.14 -4.86
CA ALA A 190 14.74 10.41 -4.42
C ALA A 190 15.09 9.32 -3.40
N PHE A 191 16.19 8.58 -3.60
CA PHE A 191 16.70 7.60 -2.66
C PHE A 191 17.08 8.25 -1.32
N LEU A 192 17.83 9.35 -1.35
CA LEU A 192 18.23 10.09 -0.14
C LEU A 192 17.02 10.62 0.64
N LEU A 193 16.01 11.15 -0.07
CA LEU A 193 14.73 11.59 0.50
C LEU A 193 13.87 10.44 1.06
N SER A 194 14.14 9.21 0.60
CA SER A 194 13.46 7.98 1.03
C SER A 194 14.07 7.36 2.29
N LEU A 195 15.25 7.81 2.73
CA LEU A 195 15.86 7.32 3.96
C LEU A 195 15.06 7.77 5.18
N CYS A 196 14.84 6.82 6.10
CA CYS A 196 14.04 7.06 7.30
C CYS A 196 14.91 7.31 8.54
N PHE A 197 14.63 8.41 9.24
CA PHE A 197 15.28 8.86 10.47
C PHE A 197 14.31 8.93 11.66
N CYS A 198 13.24 8.13 11.64
CA CYS A 198 12.35 7.99 12.79
C CYS A 198 13.10 7.39 14.00
N PRO A 199 12.56 7.45 15.23
CA PRO A 199 13.24 6.96 16.42
C PRO A 199 13.72 5.50 16.32
N ALA A 200 12.95 4.61 15.66
CA ALA A 200 13.36 3.21 15.49
C ALA A 200 14.52 3.05 14.49
N CYS A 201 14.51 3.77 13.37
CA CYS A 201 15.63 3.75 12.42
C CYS A 201 16.89 4.36 13.01
N ARG A 202 16.77 5.46 13.77
CA ARG A 202 17.91 6.07 14.48
C ARG A 202 18.59 5.09 15.43
N ARG A 203 17.83 4.32 16.20
CA ARG A 203 18.38 3.24 17.04
C ARG A 203 19.12 2.19 16.20
N ARG A 204 18.52 1.73 15.11
CA ARG A 204 19.15 0.74 14.21
C ARG A 204 20.44 1.24 13.57
N PHE A 205 20.54 2.52 13.24
CA PHE A 205 21.80 3.12 12.78
C PHE A 205 22.86 3.11 13.88
N ALA A 206 22.49 3.54 15.10
CA ALA A 206 23.40 3.55 16.26
C ALA A 206 23.90 2.15 16.64
N GLU A 207 23.02 1.14 16.63
CA GLU A 207 23.36 -0.27 16.87
C GLU A 207 24.38 -0.82 15.86
N ARG A 208 24.45 -0.22 14.66
CA ARG A 208 25.43 -0.56 13.62
C ARG A 208 26.68 0.33 13.65
N GLY A 209 26.87 1.10 14.72
CA GLY A 209 28.01 2.00 14.90
C GLY A 209 27.90 3.33 14.13
N GLY A 210 26.73 3.64 13.59
CA GLY A 210 26.45 4.91 12.91
C GLY A 210 26.11 6.04 13.88
N ASP A 211 26.30 7.28 13.44
CA ASP A 211 25.78 8.47 14.09
C ASP A 211 24.53 8.93 13.32
N PRO A 212 23.31 8.66 13.82
CA PRO A 212 22.07 8.97 13.10
C PRO A 212 21.85 10.47 12.90
N ASP A 213 22.31 11.31 13.84
CA ASP A 213 22.19 12.77 13.74
C ASP A 213 23.10 13.31 12.66
N ARG A 214 24.38 12.89 12.69
CA ARG A 214 25.33 13.25 11.64
C ARG A 214 24.90 12.72 10.27
N LEU A 215 24.37 11.50 10.19
CA LEU A 215 23.89 10.92 8.93
C LEU A 215 22.73 11.74 8.37
N ALA A 216 21.74 12.11 9.18
CA ALA A 216 20.62 12.95 8.76
C ALA A 216 21.10 14.31 8.22
N LEU A 217 22.05 14.95 8.91
CA LEU A 217 22.65 16.22 8.49
C LEU A 217 23.38 16.09 7.13
N LEU A 218 24.20 15.05 6.96
CA LEU A 218 24.94 14.82 5.72
C LEU A 218 24.01 14.53 4.54
N VAL A 219 23.00 13.68 4.76
CA VAL A 219 21.98 13.37 3.75
C VAL A 219 21.19 14.62 3.37
N GLY A 220 20.74 15.40 4.35
CA GLY A 220 20.01 16.65 4.09
C GLY A 220 20.85 17.71 3.35
N ALA A 221 22.15 17.81 3.67
CA ALA A 221 23.07 18.68 2.95
C ALA A 221 23.26 18.24 1.49
N GLU A 222 23.41 16.94 1.25
CA GLU A 222 23.57 16.39 -0.10
C GLU A 222 22.30 16.56 -0.94
N VAL A 223 21.13 16.31 -0.37
CA VAL A 223 19.84 16.56 -1.04
C VAL A 223 19.75 18.02 -1.48
N ARG A 224 20.03 18.97 -0.58
CA ARG A 224 20.01 20.40 -0.91
C ARG A 224 20.99 20.76 -2.02
N ARG A 225 22.20 20.19 -1.97
CA ARG A 225 23.22 20.40 -3.00
C ARG A 225 22.72 19.92 -4.36
N ARG A 226 22.17 18.70 -4.44
CA ARG A 226 21.66 18.12 -5.70
C ARG A 226 20.50 18.91 -6.29
N LEU A 227 19.54 19.31 -5.46
CA LEU A 227 18.41 20.14 -5.88
C LEU A 227 18.86 21.52 -6.39
N ALA A 228 19.90 22.12 -5.78
CA ALA A 228 20.43 23.41 -6.22
C ALA A 228 21.23 23.33 -7.53
N THR A 229 21.96 22.23 -7.76
CA THR A 229 22.79 22.08 -8.97
C THR A 229 22.02 21.58 -10.19
N GLY A 230 20.77 21.13 -10.02
CA GLY A 230 19.93 20.65 -11.12
C GLY A 230 20.52 19.43 -11.81
N ALA A 231 20.56 18.28 -11.11
CA ALA A 231 20.79 17.01 -11.80
C ALA A 231 19.63 16.76 -12.79
N PRO A 232 19.88 16.15 -13.98
CA PRO A 232 18.79 15.71 -14.84
C PRO A 232 17.92 14.75 -14.03
N GLY A 233 16.69 15.18 -13.72
CA GLY A 233 15.78 14.34 -12.95
C GLY A 233 15.06 13.41 -13.89
N ASP A 234 15.17 12.11 -13.62
CA ASP A 234 14.48 11.07 -14.39
C ASP A 234 13.05 10.85 -13.90
N TRP A 235 12.51 11.73 -13.04
CA TRP A 235 11.13 11.63 -12.57
C TRP A 235 10.15 11.91 -13.70
N PRO A 236 9.44 10.89 -14.20
CA PRO A 236 8.36 11.08 -15.15
C PRO A 236 7.12 11.41 -14.32
N GLY A 237 7.13 12.55 -13.61
CA GLY A 237 5.88 13.10 -13.07
C GLY A 237 4.82 13.04 -14.16
N PRO A 238 3.52 12.93 -13.82
CA PRO A 238 2.47 12.85 -14.85
C PRO A 238 2.78 13.94 -15.86
N ALA A 239 2.99 13.54 -17.13
CA ALA A 239 3.48 14.42 -18.16
C ALA A 239 2.74 15.74 -18.00
N ALA A 240 3.47 16.85 -17.95
CA ALA A 240 2.88 18.16 -17.93
C ALA A 240 2.14 18.35 -19.26
N GLU A 241 0.94 17.78 -19.36
CA GLU A 241 -0.07 18.17 -20.32
C GLU A 241 -0.58 19.51 -19.80
N GLU A 242 -0.12 20.56 -20.46
CA GLU A 242 -0.69 21.89 -20.41
C GLU A 242 -2.23 21.79 -20.48
N LEU A 243 -2.89 22.30 -19.43
CA LEU A 243 -4.24 22.83 -19.50
C LEU A 243 -4.16 24.36 -19.45
#